data_AF-A0A2R2WWG4-F1
#
_entry.id   AF-A0A2R2WWG4-F1
#
_cell.length_a   1.000
_cell.length_b   1.000
_cell.length_c   1.000
_cell.angle_alpha   90.00
_cell.angle_beta   90.00
_cell.angle_gamma   90.00
#
_symmetry.space_group_name_H-M   'P 1'
#
loop_
_entity.id
_entity.type
_entity.pdbx_description
1 polymer ?
#
loop_
_entity_poly.entity_id
_entity_poly.type
_entity_poly.pdbx_seq_one_letter_code
_entity_poly.pdbx_strand_id
1 'polypeptide(L)'
;HQPMYFLLSVLSSVDACISSVIIPNMLVDFLSKNKVISLLGCATQMFLGVTFGTTECFLLAAMAYDRYVAIYNPLLYSVSMSPRVYVPLITASYIAGIVNASTHTVATFSLSFCASNEIRHVFCDIPPLLAISYSDTHINQLLLFYFVSSIQIITILIVLISYGFILLAILRTRSAEGRRKVFSTCGSHLTGVSVYHGTILFMYVRPSSSYALDHDMIVSTFYTIVIPMLNP
;
A
#
# COMPACT_ATOMS: atom_id res chain seq x y z
N HIS A 1 -1.57 5.90 -25.26
CA HIS A 1 -2.16 5.00 -24.25
C HIS A 1 -1.15 3.99 -23.66
N GLN A 2 0.17 4.19 -23.75
CA GLN A 2 1.15 3.22 -23.21
C GLN A 2 1.49 3.35 -21.70
N PRO A 3 1.50 4.54 -21.06
CA PRO A 3 1.94 4.67 -19.66
C PRO A 3 1.04 4.00 -18.62
N MET A 4 -0.28 4.21 -18.68
CA MET A 4 -1.25 3.62 -17.76
C MET A 4 -1.18 2.08 -17.73
N TYR A 5 -1.10 1.42 -18.89
CA TYR A 5 -1.00 -0.05 -18.93
C TYR A 5 0.31 -0.56 -18.31
N PHE A 6 1.41 0.18 -18.48
CA PHE A 6 2.67 -0.19 -17.85
C PHE A 6 2.61 -0.04 -16.32
N LEU A 7 2.02 1.06 -15.83
CA LEU A 7 1.76 1.25 -14.40
C LEU A 7 0.86 0.12 -13.83
N LEU A 8 -0.22 -0.23 -14.54
CA LEU A 8 -1.12 -1.31 -14.14
C LEU A 8 -0.42 -2.68 -14.14
N SER A 9 0.44 -2.95 -15.12
CA SER A 9 1.23 -4.19 -15.17
C SER A 9 2.19 -4.29 -13.98
N VAL A 10 2.80 -3.18 -13.57
CA VAL A 10 3.67 -3.14 -12.39
C VAL A 10 2.83 -3.31 -11.13
N LEU A 11 1.69 -2.62 -11.02
CA LEU A 11 0.76 -2.75 -9.89
C LEU A 11 0.30 -4.20 -9.72
N SER A 12 -0.14 -4.85 -10.79
CA SER A 12 -0.56 -6.27 -10.78
C SER A 12 0.60 -7.20 -10.37
N SER A 13 1.83 -6.89 -10.77
CA SER A 13 3.01 -7.65 -10.34
C SER A 13 3.27 -7.48 -8.83
N VAL A 14 3.10 -6.26 -8.31
CA VAL A 14 3.20 -5.95 -6.87
C VAL A 14 2.10 -6.70 -6.10
N ASP A 15 0.86 -6.68 -6.57
CA ASP A 15 -0.28 -7.38 -5.97
C ASP A 15 -0.08 -8.89 -5.92
N ALA A 16 0.47 -9.47 -7.00
CA ALA A 16 0.82 -10.88 -7.06
C ALA A 16 1.95 -11.24 -6.08
N CYS A 17 2.94 -10.37 -5.92
CA CYS A 17 4.01 -10.54 -4.94
C CYS A 17 3.48 -10.44 -3.49
N ILE A 18 2.65 -9.45 -3.19
CA ILE A 18 1.98 -9.29 -1.88
C ILE A 18 1.18 -10.56 -1.56
N SER A 19 0.34 -10.99 -2.50
CA SER A 19 -0.47 -12.21 -2.36
C SER A 19 0.39 -13.44 -2.12
N SER A 20 1.50 -13.59 -2.85
CA SER A 20 2.43 -14.72 -2.68
C SER A 20 3.20 -14.69 -1.36
N VAL A 21 3.43 -13.51 -0.78
CA VAL A 21 4.08 -13.38 0.54
C VAL A 21 3.08 -13.62 1.66
N ILE A 22 1.82 -13.24 1.47
CA ILE A 22 0.83 -13.16 2.54
C ILE A 22 -0.07 -14.41 2.60
N ILE A 23 -0.55 -14.91 1.46
CA ILE A 23 -1.48 -16.05 1.38
C ILE A 23 -0.87 -17.35 1.91
N PRO A 24 0.38 -17.75 1.56
CA PRO A 24 0.95 -19.00 2.06
C PRO A 24 1.14 -18.99 3.58
N ASN A 25 1.53 -17.85 4.15
CA ASN A 25 1.73 -17.71 5.58
C ASN A 25 0.40 -17.69 6.35
N MET A 26 -0.66 -17.08 5.82
CA MET A 26 -2.00 -17.21 6.39
C MET A 26 -2.51 -18.65 6.37
N LEU A 27 -2.32 -19.36 5.26
CA LEU A 27 -2.69 -20.78 5.14
C LEU A 27 -1.96 -21.65 6.16
N VAL A 28 -0.66 -21.42 6.35
CA VAL A 28 0.14 -22.12 7.37
C VAL A 28 -0.32 -21.77 8.79
N ASP A 29 -0.69 -20.51 9.07
CA ASP A 29 -1.20 -20.11 10.40
C ASP A 29 -2.56 -20.74 10.74
N PHE A 30 -3.40 -20.96 9.71
CA PHE A 30 -4.71 -21.57 9.87
C PHE A 30 -4.65 -23.10 10.00
N LEU A 31 -3.68 -23.74 9.32
CA LEU A 31 -3.58 -25.20 9.24
C LEU A 31 -2.61 -25.82 10.26
N SER A 32 -1.63 -25.07 10.78
CA SER A 32 -0.61 -25.61 11.69
C SER A 32 -0.99 -25.47 13.16
N LYS A 33 -0.88 -26.57 13.93
CA LYS A 33 -0.96 -26.54 15.41
C LYS A 33 0.29 -25.93 16.07
N ASN A 34 1.42 -25.91 15.36
CA ASN A 34 2.69 -25.32 15.82
C ASN A 34 2.98 -24.07 14.98
N LYS A 35 2.68 -22.90 15.55
CA LYS A 35 2.78 -21.58 14.93
C LYS A 35 4.18 -20.98 15.10
N VAL A 36 5.20 -21.61 14.53
CA VAL A 36 6.59 -21.16 14.68
C VAL A 36 7.14 -20.68 13.35
N ILE A 37 7.47 -19.39 13.27
CA ILE A 37 8.26 -18.79 12.18
C ILE A 37 9.65 -18.44 12.71
N SER A 38 10.67 -18.59 11.86
CA SER A 38 12.01 -18.13 12.21
C SER A 38 12.08 -16.60 12.21
N LEU A 39 12.95 -16.03 13.04
CA LEU A 39 13.19 -14.59 13.07
C LEU A 39 13.55 -14.02 11.67
N LEU A 40 14.32 -14.75 10.88
CA LEU A 40 14.69 -14.36 9.52
C LEU A 40 13.51 -14.44 8.54
N GLY A 41 12.65 -15.46 8.66
CA GLY A 41 11.42 -15.58 7.87
C GLY A 41 10.47 -14.42 8.16
N CYS A 42 10.32 -14.09 9.44
CA CYS A 42 9.58 -12.93 9.92
C CYS A 42 10.12 -11.61 9.36
N ALA A 43 11.43 -11.40 9.42
CA ALA A 43 12.08 -10.20 8.88
C ALA A 43 11.87 -10.06 7.38
N THR A 44 11.99 -11.17 6.65
CA THR A 44 11.80 -11.20 5.20
C THR A 44 10.36 -10.88 4.82
N GLN A 45 9.39 -11.48 5.52
CA GLN A 45 7.96 -11.22 5.28
C GLN A 45 7.60 -9.75 5.54
N MET A 46 8.05 -9.20 6.66
CA MET A 46 7.81 -7.80 7.01
C MET A 46 8.46 -6.86 5.98
N PHE A 47 9.72 -7.12 5.61
CA PHE A 47 10.44 -6.32 4.62
C PHE A 47 9.72 -6.30 3.26
N LEU A 48 9.31 -7.47 2.77
CA LEU A 48 8.60 -7.58 1.49
C LEU A 48 7.21 -6.93 1.56
N GLY A 49 6.45 -7.18 2.62
CA GLY A 49 5.12 -6.59 2.82
C GLY A 49 5.16 -5.07 2.83
N VAL A 50 6.05 -4.47 3.62
CA VAL A 50 6.20 -3.01 3.69
C VAL A 50 6.70 -2.44 2.35
N THR A 51 7.65 -3.10 1.70
CA THR A 51 8.18 -2.66 0.39
C THR A 51 7.07 -2.57 -0.64
N PHE A 52 6.32 -3.66 -0.80
CA PHE A 52 5.28 -3.75 -1.82
C PHE A 52 4.08 -2.86 -1.50
N GLY A 53 3.59 -2.83 -0.25
CA GLY A 53 2.47 -1.95 0.13
C GLY A 53 2.81 -0.47 -0.03
N THR A 54 4.04 -0.05 0.31
CA THR A 54 4.51 1.32 0.08
C THR A 54 4.60 1.63 -1.42
N THR A 55 5.11 0.68 -2.21
CA THR A 55 5.21 0.83 -3.67
C THR A 55 3.83 0.97 -4.30
N GLU A 56 2.86 0.17 -3.86
CA GLU A 56 1.46 0.22 -4.30
C GLU A 56 0.84 1.60 -4.06
N CYS A 57 1.03 2.18 -2.85
CA CYS A 57 0.57 3.54 -2.52
C CYS A 57 1.06 4.59 -3.53
N PHE A 58 2.36 4.57 -3.87
CA PHE A 58 2.95 5.52 -4.81
C PHE A 58 2.52 5.25 -6.26
N LEU A 59 2.36 3.99 -6.66
CA LEU A 59 1.86 3.63 -7.99
C LEU A 59 0.42 4.10 -8.20
N LEU A 60 -0.47 3.92 -7.23
CA LEU A 60 -1.85 4.41 -7.28
C LEU A 60 -1.91 5.94 -7.41
N ALA A 61 -1.03 6.65 -6.69
CA ALA A 61 -0.88 8.10 -6.82
C ALA A 61 -0.36 8.50 -8.22
N ALA A 62 0.62 7.77 -8.76
CA ALA A 62 1.16 7.99 -10.10
C ALA A 62 0.10 7.73 -11.20
N MET A 63 -0.77 6.73 -11.03
CA MET A 63 -1.89 6.45 -11.94
C MET A 63 -2.97 7.53 -11.88
N ALA A 64 -3.25 8.08 -10.70
CA ALA A 64 -4.13 9.24 -10.56
C ALA A 64 -3.56 10.46 -11.30
N TYR A 65 -2.26 10.70 -11.17
CA TYR A 65 -1.55 11.76 -11.90
C TYR A 65 -1.56 11.53 -13.43
N ASP A 66 -1.32 10.31 -13.90
CA ASP A 66 -1.41 9.97 -15.33
C ASP A 66 -2.78 10.32 -15.92
N ARG A 67 -3.86 9.92 -15.23
CA ARG A 67 -5.24 10.24 -15.64
C ARG A 67 -5.48 11.74 -15.70
N TYR A 68 -4.95 12.48 -14.74
CA TYR A 68 -5.04 13.94 -14.74
C TYR A 68 -4.39 14.53 -15.99
N VAL A 69 -3.14 14.16 -16.29
CA VAL A 69 -2.42 14.69 -17.46
C VAL A 69 -3.13 14.30 -18.76
N ALA A 70 -3.63 13.06 -18.85
CA ALA A 70 -4.36 12.57 -20.03
C ALA A 70 -5.65 13.34 -20.31
N ILE A 71 -6.40 13.73 -19.26
CA ILE A 71 -7.67 14.43 -19.39
C ILE A 71 -7.46 15.94 -19.56
N TYR A 72 -6.55 16.53 -18.80
CA TYR A 72 -6.38 17.98 -18.76
C TYR A 72 -5.67 18.52 -20.01
N ASN A 73 -4.66 17.79 -20.53
CA ASN A 73 -3.86 18.22 -21.70
C ASN A 73 -3.59 17.05 -22.68
N PRO A 74 -4.61 16.56 -23.41
CA PRO A 74 -4.47 15.40 -24.29
C PRO A 74 -3.44 15.59 -25.40
N LEU A 75 -3.25 16.82 -25.91
CA LEU A 75 -2.29 17.13 -26.97
C LEU A 75 -0.82 17.03 -26.51
N LEU A 76 -0.55 17.28 -25.23
CA LEU A 76 0.81 17.24 -24.65
C LEU A 76 1.08 15.96 -23.87
N TYR A 77 0.08 15.08 -23.72
CA TYR A 77 0.18 13.86 -22.92
C TYR A 77 1.38 12.98 -23.30
N SER A 78 1.69 12.81 -24.59
CA SER A 78 2.81 12.00 -25.06
C SER A 78 4.18 12.53 -24.61
N VAL A 79 4.31 13.84 -24.42
CA VAL A 79 5.53 14.50 -23.94
C VAL A 79 5.55 14.49 -22.42
N SER A 80 4.43 14.85 -21.78
CA SER A 80 4.29 14.96 -20.33
C SER A 80 4.34 13.62 -19.60
N MET A 81 3.87 12.52 -20.21
CA MET A 81 3.97 11.15 -19.70
C MET A 81 4.78 10.26 -20.66
N SER A 82 5.95 10.73 -21.05
CA SER A 82 6.92 9.94 -21.80
C SER A 82 7.61 8.88 -20.92
N PRO A 83 8.30 7.88 -21.49
CA PRO A 83 9.09 6.91 -20.73
C PRO A 83 10.13 7.55 -19.80
N ARG A 84 10.61 8.75 -20.14
CA ARG A 84 11.54 9.51 -19.30
C ARG A 84 10.90 10.05 -18.01
N VAL A 85 9.58 9.98 -17.89
CA VAL A 85 8.82 10.45 -16.73
C VAL A 85 8.25 9.26 -15.96
N TYR A 86 7.46 8.39 -16.62
CA TYR A 86 6.77 7.32 -15.90
C TYR A 86 7.73 6.21 -15.42
N VAL A 87 8.85 5.95 -16.11
CA VAL A 87 9.83 4.94 -15.65
C VAL A 87 10.52 5.41 -14.36
N PRO A 88 11.08 6.64 -14.26
CA PRO A 88 11.57 7.15 -12.98
C PRO A 88 10.52 7.18 -11.86
N LEU A 89 9.25 7.48 -12.15
CA LEU A 89 8.16 7.42 -11.16
C LEU A 89 8.01 6.02 -10.56
N ILE A 90 8.03 4.98 -11.40
CA ILE A 90 7.96 3.58 -10.96
C ILE A 90 9.21 3.21 -10.16
N THR A 91 10.40 3.56 -10.67
CA THR A 91 11.66 3.29 -9.98
C THR A 91 11.71 3.99 -8.61
N ALA A 92 11.28 5.25 -8.53
CA ALA A 92 11.20 6.00 -7.28
C ALA A 92 10.20 5.38 -6.30
N SER A 93 9.08 4.84 -6.79
CA SER A 93 8.09 4.14 -5.97
C SER A 93 8.72 2.91 -5.29
N TYR A 94 9.47 2.10 -6.03
CA TYR A 94 10.21 0.95 -5.48
C TYR A 94 11.31 1.37 -4.51
N ILE A 95 12.10 2.40 -4.85
CA ILE A 95 13.16 2.91 -3.97
C ILE A 95 12.56 3.39 -2.65
N ALA A 96 11.46 4.16 -2.69
CA ALA A 96 10.77 4.62 -1.50
C ALA A 96 10.26 3.45 -0.66
N GLY A 97 9.69 2.42 -1.29
CA GLY A 97 9.26 1.21 -0.60
C GLY A 97 10.40 0.46 0.08
N ILE A 98 11.54 0.28 -0.61
CA ILE A 98 12.72 -0.40 -0.06
C ILE A 98 13.31 0.38 1.11
N VAL A 99 13.43 1.71 0.98
CA VAL A 99 13.94 2.57 2.07
C VAL A 99 13.01 2.48 3.28
N ASN A 100 11.69 2.61 3.08
CA ASN A 100 10.71 2.51 4.14
C ASN A 100 10.78 1.14 4.86
N ALA A 101 10.79 0.06 4.09
CA ALA A 101 10.90 -1.29 4.61
C ALA A 101 12.22 -1.53 5.36
N SER A 102 13.34 -1.02 4.83
CA SER A 102 14.65 -1.13 5.49
C SER A 102 14.64 -0.42 6.83
N THR A 103 14.11 0.81 6.90
CA THR A 103 14.00 1.56 8.15
C THR A 103 13.15 0.82 9.17
N HIS A 104 11.97 0.35 8.79
CA HIS A 104 11.10 -0.40 9.70
C HIS A 104 11.72 -1.72 10.15
N THR A 105 12.32 -2.48 9.23
CA THR A 105 12.95 -3.77 9.53
C THR A 105 14.12 -3.58 10.47
N VAL A 106 15.05 -2.65 10.16
CA VAL A 106 16.19 -2.38 11.05
C VAL A 106 15.72 -1.91 12.42
N ALA A 107 14.74 -1.00 12.50
CA ALA A 107 14.27 -0.47 13.77
C ALA A 107 13.53 -1.53 14.62
N THR A 108 12.78 -2.43 13.99
CA THR A 108 12.07 -3.53 14.66
C THR A 108 13.03 -4.60 15.14
N PHE A 109 13.96 -5.05 14.29
CA PHE A 109 14.91 -6.11 14.63
C PHE A 109 16.11 -5.63 15.46
N SER A 110 16.22 -4.33 15.73
CA SER A 110 17.15 -3.77 16.73
C SER A 110 16.60 -3.83 18.16
N LEU A 111 15.32 -4.20 18.36
CA LEU A 111 14.74 -4.41 19.68
C LEU A 111 15.22 -5.73 20.29
N SER A 112 15.20 -5.82 21.62
CA SER A 112 15.47 -7.08 22.30
C SER A 112 14.20 -7.96 22.32
N PHE A 113 14.31 -9.16 21.78
CA PHE A 113 13.27 -10.19 21.81
C PHE A 113 13.72 -11.32 22.75
N CYS A 114 12.77 -11.98 23.42
CA CYS A 114 13.09 -13.06 24.35
C CYS A 114 13.92 -14.15 23.63
N ALA A 115 14.94 -14.69 24.32
CA ALA A 115 16.07 -15.46 23.79
C ALA A 115 15.78 -16.81 23.09
N SER A 116 14.56 -17.05 22.61
CA SER A 116 14.26 -18.11 21.65
C SER A 116 14.19 -17.49 20.25
N ASN A 117 15.00 -17.96 19.30
CA ASN A 117 14.97 -17.60 17.87
C ASN A 117 13.63 -17.99 17.15
N GLU A 118 12.55 -18.14 17.91
CA GLU A 118 11.26 -18.67 17.53
C GLU A 118 10.18 -17.67 17.95
N ILE A 119 9.46 -17.12 16.97
CA ILE A 119 8.28 -16.28 17.20
C ILE A 119 7.05 -17.19 17.15
N ARG A 120 6.25 -17.18 18.22
CA ARG A 120 5.02 -17.99 18.37
C ARG A 120 3.81 -17.45 17.59
N HIS A 121 4.05 -16.75 16.48
CA HIS A 121 3.04 -16.20 15.58
C HIS A 121 3.54 -16.32 14.14
N VAL A 122 2.72 -16.85 13.23
CA VAL A 122 3.09 -17.02 11.81
C VAL A 122 2.91 -15.71 11.02
N PHE A 123 2.20 -14.72 11.57
CA PHE A 123 2.03 -13.41 10.93
C PHE A 123 2.99 -12.37 11.52
N CYS A 124 3.99 -11.98 10.73
CA CYS A 124 4.92 -10.93 11.10
C CYS A 124 4.49 -9.59 10.53
N ASP A 125 3.54 -8.98 11.22
CA ASP A 125 3.19 -7.57 11.06
C ASP A 125 3.82 -6.77 12.22
N ILE A 126 4.05 -5.48 11.97
CA ILE A 126 4.79 -4.61 12.89
C ILE A 126 4.05 -4.40 14.22
N PRO A 127 2.72 -4.15 14.27
CA PRO A 127 2.02 -3.96 15.54
C PRO A 127 2.05 -5.22 16.45
N PRO A 128 1.82 -6.46 15.96
CA PRO A 128 2.01 -7.68 16.75
C PRO A 128 3.43 -7.89 17.26
N LEU A 129 4.46 -7.57 16.47
CA LEU A 129 5.87 -7.69 16.88
C LEU A 129 6.24 -6.70 17.98
N LEU A 130 5.69 -5.48 17.93
CA LEU A 130 5.89 -4.48 18.99
C LEU A 130 5.17 -4.87 20.29
N ALA A 131 4.00 -5.51 20.21
CA ALA A 131 3.25 -5.94 21.40
C ALA A 131 3.96 -7.04 22.22
N ILE A 132 4.88 -7.79 21.62
CA ILE A 132 5.63 -8.88 22.28
C ILE A 132 7.07 -8.52 22.67
N SER A 133 7.54 -7.30 22.34
CA SER A 133 8.88 -6.86 22.71
C SER A 133 8.97 -6.50 24.19
N TYR A 134 10.09 -6.85 24.83
CA TYR A 134 10.41 -6.47 26.22
C TYR A 134 11.07 -5.09 26.30
N SER A 135 11.56 -4.57 25.18
CA SER A 135 12.16 -3.24 25.03
C SER A 135 11.06 -2.17 24.88
N ASP A 136 11.37 -0.93 25.28
CA ASP A 136 10.47 0.21 25.00
C ASP A 136 10.26 0.38 23.49
N THR A 137 9.03 0.15 23.04
CA THR A 137 8.63 0.21 21.63
C THR A 137 8.19 1.61 21.19
N HIS A 138 8.22 2.61 22.09
CA HIS A 138 7.67 3.94 21.82
C HIS A 138 8.28 4.60 20.58
N ILE A 139 9.60 4.49 20.39
CA ILE A 139 10.28 5.03 19.20
C ILE A 139 9.85 4.31 17.92
N ASN A 140 9.66 2.99 17.95
CA ASN A 140 9.19 2.22 16.80
C ASN A 140 7.73 2.52 16.47
N GLN A 141 6.87 2.70 17.49
CA GLN A 141 5.48 3.11 17.30
C GLN A 141 5.37 4.52 16.72
N LEU A 142 6.17 5.47 17.21
CA LEU A 142 6.24 6.83 16.66
C LEU A 142 6.76 6.82 15.22
N LEU A 143 7.80 6.03 14.94
CA LEU A 143 8.38 5.89 13.60
C LEU A 143 7.36 5.28 12.63
N LEU A 144 6.64 4.23 13.04
CA LEU A 144 5.50 3.69 12.30
C LEU A 144 4.43 4.74 12.01
N PHE A 145 3.93 5.38 13.06
CA PHE A 145 2.86 6.36 12.93
C PHE A 145 3.28 7.50 11.98
N TYR A 146 4.52 7.99 12.10
CA TYR A 146 5.03 9.07 11.26
C TYR A 146 5.20 8.64 9.80
N PHE A 147 5.85 7.51 9.51
CA PHE A 147 6.07 7.05 8.14
C PHE A 147 4.76 6.65 7.46
N VAL A 148 3.92 5.86 8.11
CA VAL A 148 2.61 5.46 7.56
C VAL A 148 1.74 6.69 7.32
N SER A 149 1.61 7.59 8.29
CA SER A 149 0.78 8.79 8.12
C SER A 149 1.34 9.72 7.05
N SER A 150 2.65 9.93 6.97
CA SER A 150 3.25 10.83 5.97
C SER A 150 3.09 10.28 4.56
N ILE A 151 3.40 8.99 4.33
CA ILE A 151 3.18 8.33 3.03
C ILE A 151 1.70 8.41 2.64
N GLN A 152 0.81 8.16 3.61
CA GLN A 152 -0.63 8.14 3.37
C GLN A 152 -1.19 9.54 3.05
N ILE A 153 -0.73 10.58 3.76
CA ILE A 153 -1.08 11.98 3.48
C ILE A 153 -0.58 12.40 2.10
N ILE A 154 0.69 12.12 1.78
CA ILE A 154 1.28 12.51 0.49
C ILE A 154 0.52 11.88 -0.67
N THR A 155 0.26 10.58 -0.60
CA THR A 155 -0.42 9.85 -1.68
C THR A 155 -1.88 10.26 -1.82
N ILE A 156 -2.62 10.42 -0.72
CA ILE A 156 -4.00 10.95 -0.75
C ILE A 156 -4.03 12.36 -1.34
N LEU A 157 -3.11 13.25 -0.96
CA LEU A 157 -3.08 14.60 -1.50
C LEU A 157 -2.85 14.60 -3.01
N ILE A 158 -1.92 13.78 -3.51
CA ILE A 158 -1.69 13.64 -4.96
C ILE A 158 -2.96 13.17 -5.67
N VAL A 159 -3.65 12.17 -5.11
CA VAL A 159 -4.92 11.65 -5.65
C VAL A 159 -5.99 12.75 -5.64
N LEU A 160 -6.25 13.39 -4.49
CA LEU A 160 -7.28 14.41 -4.36
C LEU A 160 -7.05 15.61 -5.27
N ILE A 161 -5.80 16.08 -5.38
CA ILE A 161 -5.44 17.19 -6.26
C ILE A 161 -5.67 16.78 -7.73
N SER A 162 -5.20 15.60 -8.13
CA SER A 162 -5.36 15.10 -9.51
C SER A 162 -6.84 14.96 -9.87
N TYR A 163 -7.64 14.35 -9.00
CA TYR A 163 -9.08 14.15 -9.21
C TYR A 163 -9.89 15.46 -9.10
N GLY A 164 -9.45 16.42 -8.29
CA GLY A 164 -10.02 17.76 -8.22
C GLY A 164 -9.88 18.49 -9.56
N PHE A 165 -8.68 18.45 -10.17
CA PHE A 165 -8.47 19.03 -11.50
C PHE A 165 -9.24 18.29 -12.60
N ILE A 166 -9.31 16.95 -12.53
CA ILE A 166 -10.14 16.16 -13.45
C ILE A 166 -11.61 16.59 -13.35
N LEU A 167 -12.15 16.73 -12.12
CA LEU A 167 -13.53 17.17 -11.91
C LEU A 167 -13.78 18.55 -12.51
N LEU A 168 -12.86 19.50 -12.30
CA LEU A 168 -12.93 20.83 -12.90
C LEU A 168 -12.96 20.77 -14.44
N ALA A 169 -12.14 19.92 -15.05
CA ALA A 169 -12.14 19.71 -16.51
C ALA A 169 -13.46 19.10 -17.01
N ILE A 170 -14.04 18.15 -16.26
CA ILE A 170 -15.35 17.55 -16.58
C ILE A 170 -16.46 18.60 -16.52
N LEU A 171 -16.49 19.43 -15.48
CA LEU A 171 -17.49 20.48 -15.32
C LEU A 171 -17.46 21.48 -16.49
N ARG A 172 -16.25 21.76 -17.03
CA ARG A 172 -16.07 22.60 -18.21
C ARG A 172 -16.48 21.94 -19.54
N THR A 173 -16.56 20.62 -19.58
CA THR A 173 -16.95 19.87 -20.79
C THR A 173 -18.45 20.04 -21.05
N ARG A 174 -18.83 20.42 -22.28
CA ARG A 174 -20.24 20.70 -22.65
C ARG A 174 -21.06 19.47 -23.09
N SER A 175 -20.42 18.35 -23.42
CA SER A 175 -21.11 17.12 -23.85
C SER A 175 -21.47 16.21 -22.68
N ALA A 176 -22.75 15.87 -22.56
CA ALA A 176 -23.26 14.94 -21.53
C ALA A 176 -22.66 13.53 -21.65
N GLU A 177 -22.41 13.07 -22.88
CA GLU A 177 -21.80 11.77 -23.16
C GLU A 177 -20.32 11.74 -22.78
N GLY A 178 -19.59 12.82 -23.09
CA GLY A 178 -18.21 13.02 -22.65
C GLY A 178 -18.08 13.03 -21.12
N ARG A 179 -19.01 13.72 -20.43
CA ARG A 179 -19.07 13.71 -18.95
C ARG A 179 -19.29 12.30 -18.39
N ARG A 180 -20.26 11.55 -18.93
CA ARG A 180 -20.61 10.20 -18.44
C ARG A 180 -19.44 9.22 -18.60
N LYS A 181 -18.74 9.26 -19.75
CA LYS A 181 -17.59 8.40 -20.00
C LYS A 181 -16.47 8.65 -18.98
N VAL A 182 -16.10 9.92 -18.75
CA VAL A 182 -15.05 10.26 -17.80
C VAL A 182 -15.45 9.93 -16.36
N PHE A 183 -16.69 10.21 -15.96
CA PHE A 183 -17.20 9.83 -14.63
C PHE A 183 -17.11 8.32 -14.38
N SER A 184 -17.44 7.49 -15.37
CA SER A 184 -17.39 6.03 -15.21
C SER A 184 -15.96 5.52 -15.06
N THR A 185 -15.00 6.04 -15.83
CA THR A 185 -13.60 5.53 -15.81
C THR A 185 -12.78 6.09 -14.64
N CYS A 186 -13.06 7.33 -14.22
CA CYS A 186 -12.44 7.97 -13.07
C CYS A 186 -13.07 7.51 -11.75
N GLY A 187 -14.39 7.29 -11.74
CA GLY A 187 -15.13 6.83 -10.57
C GLY A 187 -14.67 5.45 -10.08
N SER A 188 -14.46 4.50 -11.00
CA SER A 188 -13.96 3.16 -10.62
C SER A 188 -12.58 3.21 -9.99
N HIS A 189 -11.64 3.95 -10.59
CA HIS A 189 -10.29 4.10 -10.03
C HIS A 189 -10.30 4.86 -8.70
N LEU A 190 -11.08 5.94 -8.57
CA LEU A 190 -11.20 6.67 -7.31
C LEU A 190 -11.80 5.78 -6.22
N THR A 191 -12.76 4.92 -6.57
CA THR A 191 -13.33 3.94 -5.63
C THR A 191 -12.27 2.95 -5.15
N GLY A 192 -11.50 2.34 -6.08
CA GLY A 192 -10.41 1.42 -5.71
C GLY A 192 -9.36 2.07 -4.81
N VAL A 193 -8.89 3.27 -5.17
CA VAL A 193 -7.92 4.04 -4.37
C VAL A 193 -8.48 4.43 -2.99
N SER A 194 -9.76 4.80 -2.93
CA SER A 194 -10.41 5.17 -1.66
C SER A 194 -10.57 3.97 -0.74
N VAL A 195 -10.94 2.80 -1.29
CA VAL A 195 -11.02 1.55 -0.53
C VAL A 195 -9.63 1.17 0.01
N TYR A 196 -8.60 1.23 -0.83
CA TYR A 196 -7.22 0.93 -0.42
C TYR A 196 -6.75 1.82 0.73
N HIS A 197 -6.71 3.14 0.52
CA HIS A 197 -6.22 4.08 1.51
C HIS A 197 -7.12 4.19 2.76
N GLY A 198 -8.44 4.08 2.59
CA GLY A 198 -9.37 4.06 3.71
C GLY A 198 -9.14 2.86 4.63
N THR A 199 -8.76 1.72 4.05
CA THR A 199 -8.43 0.52 4.82
C THR A 199 -7.13 0.66 5.58
N ILE A 200 -6.07 1.20 4.96
CA ILE A 200 -4.79 1.49 5.63
C ILE A 200 -5.02 2.45 6.80
N LEU A 201 -5.78 3.53 6.59
CA LEU A 201 -6.10 4.47 7.67
C LEU A 201 -6.88 3.80 8.81
N PHE A 202 -7.85 2.95 8.49
CA PHE A 202 -8.61 2.23 9.52
C PHE A 202 -7.73 1.28 10.35
N MET A 203 -6.79 0.60 9.69
CA MET A 203 -5.87 -0.35 10.32
C MET A 203 -4.82 0.34 11.21
N TYR A 204 -4.24 1.46 10.74
CA TYR A 204 -3.09 2.10 11.41
C TYR A 204 -3.45 3.32 12.29
N VAL A 205 -4.63 3.91 12.15
CA VAL A 205 -5.09 5.07 12.98
C VAL A 205 -5.99 4.62 14.15
N ARG A 206 -6.31 3.32 14.26
CA ARG A 206 -7.08 2.79 15.38
C ARG A 206 -6.29 2.91 16.69
N PRO A 207 -6.86 3.49 17.77
CA PRO A 207 -6.18 3.59 19.04
C PRO A 207 -5.84 2.20 19.59
N SER A 208 -4.63 2.06 20.14
CA SER A 208 -4.07 0.82 20.69
C SER A 208 -4.98 0.12 21.71
N SER A 209 -5.88 0.88 22.36
CA SER A 209 -6.86 0.40 23.33
C SER A 209 -8.04 -0.37 22.73
N SER A 210 -8.19 -0.39 21.40
CA SER A 210 -9.25 -1.10 20.66
C SER A 210 -8.76 -2.43 20.06
N TYR A 211 -7.49 -2.79 20.23
CA TYR A 211 -6.91 -4.00 19.65
C TYR A 211 -7.47 -5.25 20.34
N ALA A 212 -8.12 -6.11 19.56
CA ALA A 212 -8.61 -7.42 19.99
C ALA A 212 -8.04 -8.45 19.01
N LEU A 213 -7.00 -9.17 19.46
CA LEU A 213 -6.12 -10.04 18.67
C LEU A 213 -6.83 -10.98 17.68
N ASP A 214 -7.98 -11.54 18.05
CA ASP A 214 -8.71 -12.52 17.22
C ASP A 214 -9.58 -11.87 16.12
N HIS A 215 -9.99 -10.61 16.28
CA HIS A 215 -10.77 -9.87 15.27
C HIS A 215 -9.85 -9.16 14.26
N ASP A 216 -8.68 -8.73 14.69
CA ASP A 216 -7.72 -7.98 13.86
C ASP A 216 -7.05 -8.88 12.80
N MET A 217 -6.86 -10.17 13.08
CA MET A 217 -6.34 -11.13 12.10
C MET A 217 -7.33 -11.35 10.95
N ILE A 218 -8.62 -11.53 11.26
CA ILE A 218 -9.67 -11.75 10.23
C ILE A 218 -9.84 -10.49 9.37
N VAL A 219 -9.83 -9.30 9.98
CA VAL A 219 -10.01 -8.02 9.29
C VAL A 219 -8.79 -7.67 8.43
N SER A 220 -7.56 -7.83 8.95
CA SER A 220 -6.32 -7.65 8.18
C SER A 220 -6.21 -8.65 7.01
N THR A 221 -6.55 -9.92 7.26
CA THR A 221 -6.62 -10.98 6.24
C THR A 221 -7.64 -10.65 5.15
N PHE A 222 -8.85 -10.23 5.52
CA PHE A 222 -9.91 -9.96 4.55
C PHE A 222 -9.52 -8.82 3.61
N TYR A 223 -8.92 -7.75 4.14
CA TYR A 223 -8.57 -6.58 3.34
C TYR A 223 -7.33 -6.77 2.48
N THR A 224 -6.31 -7.48 2.99
CA THR A 224 -5.09 -7.77 2.22
C THR A 224 -5.35 -8.72 1.04
N ILE A 225 -6.42 -9.53 1.11
CA ILE A 225 -6.86 -10.40 0.03
C ILE A 225 -7.83 -9.68 -0.91
N VAL A 226 -8.77 -8.89 -0.38
CA VAL A 226 -9.83 -8.28 -1.19
C VAL A 226 -9.33 -7.12 -2.06
N ILE A 227 -8.34 -6.34 -1.61
CA ILE A 227 -7.83 -5.18 -2.35
C ILE A 227 -7.10 -5.60 -3.65
N PRO A 228 -6.14 -6.54 -3.66
CA PRO A 228 -5.53 -7.00 -4.92
C PRO A 228 -6.54 -7.71 -5.84
N MET A 229 -7.70 -8.15 -5.33
CA MET A 229 -8.82 -8.66 -6.14
C MET A 229 -9.76 -7.58 -6.70
N LEU A 230 -9.65 -6.33 -6.23
CA LEU A 230 -10.43 -5.18 -6.70
C LEU A 230 -9.65 -4.29 -7.68
N ASN A 231 -8.33 -4.46 -7.80
CA ASN A 231 -7.56 -3.92 -8.92
C ASN A 231 -7.90 -4.75 -10.19
N PRO A 232 -8.34 -4.10 -11.29
CA PRO A 232 -8.64 -4.79 -12.55
C PRO A 232 -7.39 -5.27 -13.29
#